data_AF-A0A970YCY7-F1
#
_entry.id   AF-A0A970YCY7-F1
#
_cell.length_a   1.000
_cell.length_b   1.000
_cell.length_c   1.000
_cell.angle_alpha   90.00
_cell.angle_beta   90.00
_cell.angle_gamma   90.00
#
_symmetry.space_group_name_H-M   'P 1'
#
loop_
_entity.id
_entity.type
_entity.pdbx_description
1 polymer ?
#
loop_
_entity_poly.entity_id
_entity_poly.type
_entity_poly.pdbx_seq_one_letter_code
_entity_poly.pdbx_strand_id
1 'polypeptide(L)'
;MCEKEKPVKLEILEPKGVLYDPKREGLSNPRLDTLDGKTIALLSIHVDDLVTFGSDLFFDILGEMLKEKYPTVKIIRGLSFGSPNAVDNSAEIAASCDAWVEGVKDAITQGRRDVGVYMERAGKPGVSICSEVLERSKRALADLNGMPAARLVTVPATAYCVAKRDPVLMRPVVEAAFDAIVKALTAPLTEEEKRSYEMQYDYSPKTFEGEDYAEAYEKFMQYCAQNALSDGLPAVPPTREAVERMLTGTSYPRDKVIGLMYPKRGIATVEKIAISAVMAGAKPEYLPIIITMVETITAKDFNQFHIVNEILPIIFISGPIIKELGINNKVGFLAPGHRINSTIGRALLMCMINIGWRDMTIYASPGGPGRPAAYANYFIVENQDESPWESWAEQSGCGPDESVITVCEATSEIRGPAEVMSNADFQERLATVSRMFSRHGELFSTFGMPKNGENVRHMVVLHPTLAHQIANAGMSKRDFIRYLYDQNVIDWDRMTPEQREELKAQLAKENMEAHKKMYVMTPDEVVPGLHREPFSVPEHVLVFVAGSGAGNSMVFQTVYGSTSHAEDVTETRPYMTKVIHGATLTKYGK
;
A
#
# COMPACT_ATOMS: atom_id res chain seq x y z
N MET A 1 8.48 60.34 5.59
CA MET A 1 8.66 59.02 6.23
C MET A 1 7.54 58.15 5.73
N CYS A 2 7.79 57.22 4.81
CA CYS A 2 6.78 56.21 4.47
C CYS A 2 6.54 55.37 5.73
N GLU A 3 5.29 55.24 6.16
CA GLU A 3 4.91 54.24 7.14
C GLU A 3 5.37 52.88 6.61
N LYS A 4 6.25 52.19 7.35
CA LYS A 4 6.54 50.79 7.05
C LYS A 4 5.22 50.05 7.21
N GLU A 5 4.72 49.46 6.11
CA GLU A 5 3.54 48.60 6.15
C GLU A 5 3.73 47.56 7.26
N LYS A 6 2.65 47.31 8.01
CA LYS A 6 2.70 46.32 9.09
C LYS A 6 3.01 44.95 8.50
N PRO A 7 3.89 44.15 9.13
CA PRO A 7 4.22 42.82 8.63
C PRO A 7 2.97 41.98 8.48
N VAL A 8 2.88 41.23 7.37
CA VAL A 8 1.81 40.27 7.10
C VAL A 8 1.98 39.09 8.03
N LYS A 9 0.88 38.69 8.69
CA LYS A 9 0.84 37.50 9.54
C LYS A 9 -0.04 36.45 8.89
N LEU A 10 0.52 35.27 8.67
CA LEU A 10 -0.17 34.09 8.16
C LEU A 10 -0.32 33.07 9.28
N GLU A 11 -1.50 33.01 9.90
CA GLU A 11 -1.85 31.98 10.89
C GLU A 11 -2.46 30.77 10.18
N ILE A 12 -1.95 29.58 10.48
CA ILE A 12 -2.47 28.30 9.98
C ILE A 12 -2.96 27.42 11.14
N LEU A 13 -3.92 26.56 10.85
CA LEU A 13 -4.23 25.42 11.71
C LEU A 13 -3.19 24.31 11.47
N GLU A 14 -2.70 23.70 12.55
CA GLU A 14 -1.71 22.62 12.47
C GLU A 14 -2.32 21.37 11.81
N PRO A 15 -1.79 20.89 10.67
CA PRO A 15 -2.37 19.76 9.95
C PRO A 15 -2.14 18.39 10.61
N LYS A 16 -1.09 18.18 11.42
CA LYS A 16 -0.81 16.86 12.00
C LYS A 16 -1.99 16.31 12.81
N GLY A 17 -2.31 15.03 12.61
CA GLY A 17 -3.36 14.33 13.34
C GLY A 17 -2.98 14.09 14.81
N VAL A 18 -3.96 14.17 15.72
CA VAL A 18 -3.75 13.75 17.11
C VAL A 18 -3.52 12.24 17.13
N LEU A 19 -2.46 11.78 17.78
CA LEU A 19 -2.16 10.35 17.86
C LEU A 19 -3.16 9.65 18.79
N TYR A 20 -3.71 8.52 18.33
CA TYR A 20 -4.53 7.66 19.20
C TYR A 20 -3.71 7.07 20.35
N ASP A 21 -2.45 6.73 20.11
CA ASP A 21 -1.54 6.21 21.11
C ASP A 21 -0.16 6.91 21.04
N PRO A 22 0.10 7.90 21.92
CA PRO A 22 1.37 8.60 21.97
C PRO A 22 2.44 7.85 22.78
N LYS A 23 2.12 6.71 23.43
CA LYS A 23 3.05 6.03 24.34
C LYS A 23 4.21 5.40 23.58
N ARG A 24 5.40 5.54 24.14
CA ARG A 24 6.64 4.91 23.69
C ARG A 24 7.27 4.18 24.86
N GLU A 25 7.35 2.87 24.72
CA GLU A 25 7.95 1.94 25.66
C GLU A 25 9.46 1.88 25.42
N GLY A 26 10.22 1.96 26.50
CA GLY A 26 11.63 1.59 26.49
C GLY A 26 11.79 0.07 26.53
N LEU A 27 12.98 -0.39 26.19
CA LEU A 27 13.38 -1.78 26.33
C LEU A 27 13.51 -2.16 27.81
N SER A 28 12.97 -3.32 28.19
CA SER A 28 12.98 -3.81 29.58
C SER A 28 13.68 -5.16 29.76
N ASN A 29 13.84 -5.94 28.68
CA ASN A 29 14.40 -7.28 28.79
C ASN A 29 15.90 -7.23 29.07
N PRO A 30 16.40 -7.96 30.09
CA PRO A 30 17.83 -8.13 30.30
C PRO A 30 18.50 -8.69 29.05
N ARG A 31 19.62 -8.10 28.66
CA ARG A 31 20.46 -8.59 27.58
C ARG A 31 21.29 -9.78 28.09
N LEU A 32 21.66 -10.67 27.19
CA LEU A 32 22.37 -11.89 27.56
C LEU A 32 23.79 -11.55 28.03
N ASP A 33 24.26 -12.18 29.10
CA ASP A 33 25.65 -12.07 29.55
C ASP A 33 26.62 -12.84 28.64
N THR A 34 26.15 -13.96 28.09
CA THR A 34 26.84 -14.79 27.11
C THR A 34 25.83 -15.48 26.18
N LEU A 35 26.30 -15.96 25.03
CA LEU A 35 25.51 -16.83 24.14
C LEU A 35 25.77 -18.33 24.41
N ASP A 36 26.80 -18.68 25.19
CA ASP A 36 27.05 -20.06 25.59
C ASP A 36 25.90 -20.62 26.45
N GLY A 37 25.48 -21.84 26.13
CA GLY A 37 24.37 -22.54 26.77
C GLY A 37 22.98 -21.96 26.45
N LYS A 38 22.91 -20.88 25.65
CA LYS A 38 21.66 -20.22 25.26
C LYS A 38 21.10 -20.81 23.97
N THR A 39 19.80 -20.67 23.80
CA THR A 39 19.08 -21.02 22.57
C THR A 39 18.73 -19.75 21.80
N ILE A 40 19.25 -19.59 20.59
CA ILE A 40 19.04 -18.41 19.74
C ILE A 40 18.15 -18.78 18.56
N ALA A 41 17.05 -18.05 18.38
CA ALA A 41 16.18 -18.18 17.22
C ALA A 41 16.68 -17.32 16.06
N LEU A 42 16.95 -17.93 14.91
CA LEU A 42 17.28 -17.23 13.66
C LEU A 42 16.05 -17.27 12.74
N LEU A 43 15.36 -16.14 12.66
CA LEU A 43 14.06 -15.97 12.00
C LEU A 43 14.26 -15.42 10.58
N SER A 44 14.34 -16.33 9.61
CA SER A 44 14.49 -16.00 8.19
C SER A 44 13.26 -15.29 7.64
N ILE A 45 13.45 -14.33 6.76
CA ILE A 45 12.34 -13.80 5.96
C ILE A 45 12.04 -14.82 4.87
N HIS A 46 10.80 -15.28 4.81
CA HIS A 46 10.32 -16.19 3.78
C HIS A 46 8.92 -15.77 3.32
N VAL A 47 8.59 -16.11 2.08
CA VAL A 47 7.22 -16.09 1.56
C VAL A 47 6.91 -17.53 1.19
N ASP A 48 5.78 -18.05 1.67
CA ASP A 48 5.50 -19.44 2.04
C ASP A 48 5.86 -20.59 1.06
N ASP A 49 6.36 -20.31 -0.15
CA ASP A 49 6.70 -21.31 -1.18
C ASP A 49 8.02 -21.02 -1.95
N LEU A 50 8.88 -20.10 -1.50
CA LEU A 50 10.04 -19.62 -2.29
C LEU A 50 11.41 -19.88 -1.65
N VAL A 51 12.07 -20.95 -2.09
CA VAL A 51 13.51 -21.23 -1.81
C VAL A 51 14.44 -20.08 -2.29
N THR A 52 13.93 -19.14 -3.09
CA THR A 52 14.71 -18.11 -3.79
C THR A 52 14.52 -16.68 -3.25
N PHE A 53 13.64 -16.49 -2.27
CA PHE A 53 13.33 -15.20 -1.64
C PHE A 53 13.52 -15.32 -0.12
N GLY A 54 14.59 -14.74 0.41
CA GLY A 54 14.82 -14.77 1.85
C GLY A 54 16.27 -14.56 2.27
N SER A 55 16.50 -14.83 3.54
CA SER A 55 17.75 -14.59 4.25
C SER A 55 18.38 -15.87 4.80
N ASP A 56 17.97 -17.03 4.28
CA ASP A 56 18.43 -18.33 4.78
C ASP A 56 19.94 -18.48 4.67
N LEU A 57 20.52 -18.15 3.53
CA LEU A 57 21.98 -18.20 3.34
C LEU A 57 22.74 -17.32 4.34
N PHE A 58 22.21 -16.13 4.64
CA PHE A 58 22.79 -15.25 5.65
C PHE A 58 22.77 -15.91 7.03
N PHE A 59 21.66 -16.54 7.40
CA PHE A 59 21.51 -17.17 8.71
C PHE A 59 22.19 -18.53 8.85
N ASP A 60 22.39 -19.26 7.77
CA ASP A 60 23.18 -20.49 7.77
C ASP A 60 24.64 -20.14 8.13
N ILE A 61 25.21 -19.13 7.46
CA ILE A 61 26.56 -18.62 7.76
C ILE A 61 26.61 -18.01 9.18
N LEU A 62 25.62 -17.20 9.58
CA LEU A 62 25.58 -16.64 10.93
C LEU A 62 25.53 -17.76 11.99
N GLY A 63 24.73 -18.79 11.77
CA GLY A 63 24.60 -19.94 12.66
C GLY A 63 25.89 -20.73 12.81
N GLU A 64 26.65 -20.91 11.72
CA GLU A 64 28.00 -21.51 11.75
C GLU A 64 28.95 -20.67 12.60
N MET A 65 29.03 -19.36 12.33
CA MET A 65 29.93 -18.45 13.05
C MET A 65 29.59 -18.33 14.54
N LEU A 66 28.29 -18.35 14.89
CA LEU A 66 27.84 -18.36 16.29
C LEU A 66 28.30 -19.63 17.01
N LYS A 67 28.19 -20.81 16.38
CA LYS A 67 28.65 -22.08 16.96
C LYS A 67 30.18 -22.16 17.07
N GLU A 68 30.90 -21.54 16.14
CA GLU A 68 32.36 -21.45 16.21
C GLU A 68 32.81 -20.59 17.41
N LYS A 69 32.18 -19.44 17.63
CA LYS A 69 32.52 -18.53 18.73
C LYS A 69 31.97 -18.97 20.10
N TYR A 70 30.80 -19.62 20.11
CA TYR A 70 30.08 -20.08 21.30
C TYR A 70 29.70 -21.55 21.15
N PRO A 71 30.62 -22.50 21.42
CA PRO A 71 30.44 -23.91 21.10
C PRO A 71 29.21 -24.59 21.72
N THR A 72 28.67 -24.04 22.81
CA THR A 72 27.49 -24.60 23.49
C THR A 72 26.17 -23.92 23.13
N VAL A 73 26.20 -22.92 22.23
CA VAL A 73 24.98 -22.25 21.74
C VAL A 73 24.10 -23.24 20.97
N LYS A 74 22.79 -23.17 21.20
CA LYS A 74 21.79 -23.90 20.42
C LYS A 74 21.14 -22.93 19.45
N ILE A 75 21.02 -23.35 18.19
CA ILE A 75 20.37 -22.55 17.15
C ILE A 75 19.07 -23.22 16.77
N ILE A 76 17.97 -22.46 16.80
CA ILE A 76 16.70 -22.86 16.20
C ILE A 76 16.44 -21.98 14.98
N ARG A 77 15.97 -22.60 13.89
CA ARG A 77 15.60 -21.90 12.66
C ARG A 77 14.08 -21.75 12.64
N GLY A 78 13.61 -20.58 12.22
CA GLY A 78 12.20 -20.29 12.10
C GLY A 78 11.94 -19.25 11.01
N LEU A 79 10.66 -19.00 10.75
CA LEU A 79 10.24 -17.98 9.80
C LEU A 79 9.84 -16.71 10.55
N SER A 80 10.20 -15.56 9.98
CA SER A 80 9.75 -14.27 10.46
C SER A 80 8.25 -14.11 10.22
N PHE A 81 7.53 -13.72 11.27
CA PHE A 81 6.11 -13.34 11.20
C PHE A 81 5.91 -11.85 10.87
N GLY A 82 6.95 -11.18 10.36
CA GLY A 82 6.88 -9.76 9.99
C GLY A 82 6.04 -9.46 8.74
N SER A 83 5.71 -10.48 7.93
CA SER A 83 4.80 -10.36 6.79
C SER A 83 3.38 -10.01 7.24
N PRO A 84 2.61 -9.17 6.52
CA PRO A 84 1.23 -8.85 6.90
C PRO A 84 0.30 -10.07 6.85
N ASN A 85 0.64 -11.07 6.04
CA ASN A 85 -0.17 -12.27 5.84
C ASN A 85 0.24 -13.42 6.76
N ALA A 86 1.37 -13.31 7.47
CA ALA A 86 1.81 -14.34 8.40
C ALA A 86 0.94 -14.34 9.67
N VAL A 87 0.76 -15.51 10.29
CA VAL A 87 0.13 -15.58 11.62
C VAL A 87 1.14 -15.12 12.67
N ASP A 88 0.69 -14.36 13.67
CA ASP A 88 1.53 -14.03 14.82
C ASP A 88 1.80 -15.31 15.64
N ASN A 89 3.05 -15.72 15.67
CA ASN A 89 3.55 -16.85 16.47
C ASN A 89 4.64 -16.41 17.46
N SER A 90 4.70 -15.12 17.81
CA SER A 90 5.69 -14.56 18.72
C SER A 90 5.76 -15.28 20.07
N ALA A 91 4.61 -15.68 20.64
CA ALA A 91 4.54 -16.42 21.90
C ALA A 91 5.18 -17.81 21.81
N GLU A 92 4.98 -18.53 20.70
CA GLU A 92 5.56 -19.85 20.46
C GLU A 92 7.08 -19.75 20.31
N ILE A 93 7.54 -18.81 19.47
CA ILE A 93 8.97 -18.55 19.27
C ILE A 93 9.61 -18.19 20.61
N ALA A 94 9.01 -17.27 21.36
CA ALA A 94 9.52 -16.85 22.66
C ALA A 94 9.60 -18.01 23.67
N ALA A 95 8.65 -18.95 23.68
CA ALA A 95 8.72 -20.11 24.56
C ALA A 95 9.92 -21.04 24.24
N SER A 96 10.45 -20.98 23.01
CA SER A 96 11.48 -21.89 22.51
C SER A 96 12.92 -21.34 22.55
N CYS A 97 13.12 -20.05 22.84
CA CYS A 97 14.44 -19.41 22.79
C CYS A 97 14.77 -18.53 23.99
N ASP A 98 16.05 -18.23 24.19
CA ASP A 98 16.55 -17.23 25.13
C ASP A 98 16.68 -15.84 24.48
N ALA A 99 16.97 -15.80 23.17
CA ALA A 99 17.02 -14.60 22.37
C ALA A 99 16.72 -14.90 20.88
N TRP A 100 16.53 -13.85 20.09
CA TRP A 100 16.17 -13.96 18.67
C TRP A 100 16.97 -12.99 17.79
N VAL A 101 17.13 -13.36 16.53
CA VAL A 101 17.66 -12.54 15.45
C VAL A 101 16.72 -12.70 14.26
N GLU A 102 16.28 -11.58 13.68
CA GLU A 102 15.34 -11.58 12.54
C GLU A 102 15.88 -10.70 11.41
N GLY A 103 15.64 -11.04 10.16
CA GLY A 103 16.16 -10.30 9.00
C GLY A 103 16.77 -11.23 7.97
N VAL A 104 17.64 -10.82 7.06
CA VAL A 104 17.94 -9.43 6.70
C VAL A 104 16.77 -8.88 5.87
N LYS A 105 16.09 -7.86 6.37
CA LYS A 105 15.08 -7.12 5.60
C LYS A 105 15.75 -6.31 4.51
N ASP A 106 15.29 -6.44 3.28
CA ASP A 106 15.68 -5.63 2.12
C ASP A 106 14.49 -4.93 1.47
N ALA A 107 13.28 -5.38 1.79
CA ALA A 107 12.04 -4.63 1.69
C ALA A 107 11.40 -4.48 3.08
N ILE A 108 10.73 -3.35 3.28
CA ILE A 108 9.84 -3.17 4.43
C ILE A 108 8.63 -2.41 3.96
N THR A 109 7.50 -2.82 4.47
CA THR A 109 6.32 -1.99 4.56
C THR A 109 6.34 -1.37 5.96
N GLN A 110 6.03 -0.08 6.10
CA GLN A 110 5.75 0.56 7.40
C GLN A 110 4.45 0.02 7.99
N GLY A 111 4.46 -1.28 8.19
CA GLY A 111 3.33 -2.12 8.42
C GLY A 111 2.83 -2.15 9.85
N ARG A 112 1.89 -3.05 10.10
CA ARG A 112 1.19 -3.16 11.38
C ARG A 112 2.04 -3.79 12.47
N ARG A 113 2.94 -4.73 12.13
CA ARG A 113 3.74 -5.50 13.10
C ARG A 113 5.22 -5.27 12.89
N ASP A 114 5.90 -4.93 13.97
CA ASP A 114 7.34 -4.99 14.07
C ASP A 114 7.75 -6.24 14.85
N VAL A 115 8.41 -7.20 14.21
CA VAL A 115 8.86 -8.43 14.88
C VAL A 115 9.67 -8.13 16.12
N GLY A 116 10.54 -7.11 16.06
CA GLY A 116 11.36 -6.76 17.20
C GLY A 116 10.56 -6.26 18.38
N VAL A 117 9.57 -5.42 18.14
CA VAL A 117 8.67 -4.95 19.20
C VAL A 117 7.83 -6.08 19.78
N TYR A 118 7.31 -6.97 18.93
CA TYR A 118 6.51 -8.11 19.38
C TYR A 118 7.32 -9.09 20.23
N MET A 119 8.53 -9.43 19.79
CA MET A 119 9.41 -10.33 20.53
C MET A 119 9.93 -9.72 21.84
N GLU A 120 10.22 -8.41 21.86
CA GLU A 120 10.58 -7.72 23.11
C GLU A 120 9.38 -7.71 24.08
N ARG A 121 8.15 -7.48 23.61
CA ARG A 121 6.95 -7.62 24.46
C ARG A 121 6.68 -9.05 24.91
N ALA A 122 7.09 -10.05 24.11
CA ALA A 122 7.06 -11.46 24.50
C ALA A 122 8.18 -11.83 25.51
N GLY A 123 8.96 -10.85 25.99
CA GLY A 123 9.93 -11.03 27.06
C GLY A 123 11.29 -11.56 26.60
N LYS A 124 11.60 -11.51 25.29
CA LYS A 124 12.86 -12.02 24.75
C LYS A 124 13.71 -10.90 24.13
N PRO A 125 14.97 -10.74 24.58
CA PRO A 125 15.88 -9.80 23.95
C PRO A 125 16.23 -10.28 22.54
N GLY A 126 16.40 -9.36 21.60
CA GLY A 126 16.92 -9.70 20.29
C GLY A 126 17.25 -8.50 19.44
N VAL A 127 17.42 -8.76 18.14
CA VAL A 127 17.80 -7.74 17.18
C VAL A 127 17.23 -8.06 15.80
N SER A 128 16.59 -7.06 15.18
CA SER A 128 16.27 -7.13 13.75
C SER A 128 17.49 -6.71 12.92
N ILE A 129 17.59 -7.23 11.71
CA ILE A 129 18.61 -6.89 10.72
C ILE A 129 17.90 -6.38 9.46
N CYS A 130 18.36 -5.25 8.92
CA CYS A 130 17.92 -4.76 7.61
C CYS A 130 19.08 -4.27 6.76
N SER A 131 18.84 -4.01 5.48
CA SER A 131 19.77 -3.24 4.65
C SER A 131 19.87 -1.80 5.18
N GLU A 132 21.01 -1.13 4.99
CA GLU A 132 21.22 0.24 5.46
C GLU A 132 20.21 1.25 4.88
N VAL A 133 19.75 1.02 3.64
CA VAL A 133 18.73 1.84 2.98
C VAL A 133 17.35 1.75 3.67
N LEU A 134 17.13 0.72 4.49
CA LEU A 134 15.89 0.50 5.24
C LEU A 134 15.90 1.09 6.64
N GLU A 135 17.03 1.59 7.12
CA GLU A 135 17.18 1.92 8.54
C GLU A 135 16.10 2.88 9.02
N ARG A 136 15.87 3.98 8.28
CA ARG A 136 14.85 4.98 8.64
C ARG A 136 13.44 4.37 8.66
N SER A 137 13.09 3.55 7.67
CA SER A 137 11.77 2.91 7.59
C SER A 137 11.56 1.86 8.69
N LYS A 138 12.60 1.09 9.04
CA LYS A 138 12.54 0.13 10.16
C LYS A 138 12.45 0.83 11.51
N ARG A 139 13.14 1.96 11.70
CA ARG A 139 12.99 2.80 12.90
C ARG A 139 11.58 3.39 13.01
N ALA A 140 11.04 3.89 11.90
CA ALA A 140 9.67 4.38 11.84
C ALA A 140 8.64 3.27 12.17
N LEU A 141 8.88 2.03 11.71
CA LEU A 141 8.05 0.87 12.04
C LEU A 141 8.08 0.50 13.53
N ALA A 142 9.27 0.50 14.15
CA ALA A 142 9.41 0.23 15.57
C ALA A 142 8.73 1.31 16.42
N ASP A 143 8.87 2.58 16.05
CA ASP A 143 8.19 3.71 16.68
C ASP A 143 6.66 3.64 16.50
N LEU A 144 6.19 3.25 15.31
CA LEU A 144 4.78 2.98 15.04
C LEU A 144 4.22 1.89 15.97
N ASN A 145 5.01 0.86 16.25
CA ASN A 145 4.61 -0.23 17.16
C ASN A 145 4.79 0.13 18.65
N GLY A 146 5.27 1.34 18.95
CA GLY A 146 5.37 1.90 20.29
C GLY A 146 6.71 1.65 20.98
N MET A 147 7.75 1.17 20.30
CA MET A 147 9.05 0.87 20.92
C MET A 147 10.22 1.33 20.02
N PRO A 148 10.49 2.65 19.97
CA PRO A 148 11.47 3.24 19.05
C PRO A 148 12.91 2.79 19.33
N ALA A 149 13.19 2.37 20.57
CA ALA A 149 14.50 1.89 21.00
C ALA A 149 14.82 0.46 20.56
N ALA A 150 13.89 -0.27 19.91
CA ALA A 150 14.12 -1.64 19.47
C ALA A 150 15.44 -1.77 18.68
N ARG A 151 16.29 -2.73 19.06
CA ARG A 151 17.63 -2.86 18.50
C ARG A 151 17.58 -3.28 17.03
N LEU A 152 18.46 -2.68 16.24
CA LEU A 152 18.56 -2.87 14.80
C LEU A 152 20.04 -2.91 14.41
N VAL A 153 20.40 -3.86 13.55
CA VAL A 153 21.69 -3.92 12.85
C VAL A 153 21.45 -3.73 11.36
N THR A 154 22.36 -3.03 10.70
CA THR A 154 22.31 -2.84 9.25
C THR A 154 23.39 -3.64 8.53
N VAL A 155 23.11 -4.00 7.28
CA VAL A 155 24.10 -4.53 6.33
C VAL A 155 24.17 -3.65 5.08
N PRO A 156 25.31 -3.58 4.37
CA PRO A 156 25.40 -2.81 3.13
C PRO A 156 24.43 -3.36 2.08
N ALA A 157 23.51 -2.53 1.59
CA ALA A 157 22.38 -2.98 0.79
C ALA A 157 22.83 -3.66 -0.52
N THR A 158 23.76 -3.03 -1.22
CA THR A 158 24.31 -3.53 -2.49
C THR A 158 25.05 -4.85 -2.30
N ALA A 159 25.92 -4.94 -1.27
CA ALA A 159 26.68 -6.16 -1.02
C ALA A 159 25.76 -7.33 -0.67
N TYR A 160 24.78 -7.10 0.22
CA TYR A 160 23.78 -8.12 0.56
C TYR A 160 23.00 -8.58 -0.67
N CYS A 161 22.47 -7.64 -1.47
CA CYS A 161 21.68 -7.96 -2.66
C CYS A 161 22.48 -8.73 -3.72
N VAL A 162 23.74 -8.39 -3.94
CA VAL A 162 24.66 -9.13 -4.83
C VAL A 162 24.93 -10.53 -4.28
N ALA A 163 25.07 -10.66 -2.96
CA ALA A 163 25.46 -11.89 -2.31
C ALA A 163 24.33 -12.89 -2.03
N LYS A 164 23.05 -12.52 -2.19
CA LYS A 164 21.86 -13.30 -1.76
C LYS A 164 21.89 -14.80 -2.06
N ARG A 165 22.59 -15.21 -3.11
CA ARG A 165 22.66 -16.60 -3.59
C ARG A 165 24.08 -17.16 -3.70
N ASP A 166 25.08 -16.39 -3.30
CA ASP A 166 26.48 -16.77 -3.41
C ASP A 166 27.08 -16.88 -2.00
N PRO A 167 27.37 -18.10 -1.50
CA PRO A 167 27.93 -18.28 -0.17
C PRO A 167 29.30 -17.61 0.01
N VAL A 168 30.09 -17.52 -1.06
CA VAL A 168 31.42 -16.87 -1.04
C VAL A 168 31.26 -15.36 -0.89
N LEU A 169 30.30 -14.76 -1.58
CA LEU A 169 30.01 -13.33 -1.47
C LEU A 169 29.22 -12.97 -0.20
N MET A 170 28.41 -13.89 0.33
CA MET A 170 27.58 -13.63 1.52
C MET A 170 28.40 -13.67 2.81
N ARG A 171 29.42 -14.53 2.88
CA ARG A 171 30.24 -14.66 4.09
C ARG A 171 30.85 -13.33 4.56
N PRO A 172 31.49 -12.51 3.70
CA PRO A 172 31.96 -11.17 4.09
C PRO A 172 30.86 -10.23 4.59
N VAL A 173 29.63 -10.34 4.07
CA VAL A 173 28.48 -9.53 4.53
C VAL A 173 28.09 -9.92 5.95
N VAL A 174 28.05 -11.22 6.25
CA VAL A 174 27.75 -11.72 7.60
C VAL A 174 28.87 -11.38 8.57
N GLU A 175 30.13 -11.57 8.18
CA GLU A 175 31.32 -11.23 8.97
C GLU A 175 31.32 -9.77 9.40
N ALA A 176 31.01 -8.84 8.47
CA ALA A 176 30.93 -7.42 8.77
C ALA A 176 29.83 -7.05 9.79
N ALA A 177 28.74 -7.82 9.84
CA ALA A 177 27.62 -7.59 10.75
C ALA A 177 27.72 -8.36 12.08
N PHE A 178 28.56 -9.39 12.13
CA PHE A 178 28.58 -10.39 13.19
C PHE A 178 28.77 -9.79 14.59
N ASP A 179 29.79 -8.95 14.79
CA ASP A 179 30.05 -8.35 16.09
C ASP A 179 28.96 -7.37 16.52
N ALA A 180 28.32 -6.68 15.57
CA ALA A 180 27.19 -5.80 15.87
C ALA A 180 25.96 -6.60 16.32
N ILE A 181 25.69 -7.75 15.69
CA ILE A 181 24.63 -8.68 16.10
C ILE A 181 24.89 -9.20 17.52
N VAL A 182 26.09 -9.73 17.78
CA VAL A 182 26.45 -10.25 19.11
C VAL A 182 26.38 -9.14 20.17
N LYS A 183 26.86 -7.94 19.86
CA LYS A 183 26.75 -6.78 20.76
C LYS A 183 25.29 -6.40 21.02
N ALA A 184 24.43 -6.42 20.01
CA ALA A 184 23.01 -6.12 20.19
C ALA A 184 22.30 -7.16 21.08
N LEU A 185 22.74 -8.41 21.09
CA LEU A 185 22.21 -9.45 21.99
C LEU A 185 22.73 -9.33 23.43
N THR A 186 23.98 -8.87 23.61
CA THR A 186 24.69 -9.00 24.89
C THR A 186 24.96 -7.69 25.64
N ALA A 187 25.15 -6.57 24.94
CA ALA A 187 25.47 -5.31 25.59
C ALA A 187 24.31 -4.85 26.49
N PRO A 188 24.54 -4.46 27.75
CA PRO A 188 23.50 -3.95 28.63
C PRO A 188 22.70 -2.81 27.99
N LEU A 189 21.44 -2.68 28.37
CA LEU A 189 20.60 -1.58 27.92
C LEU A 189 21.13 -0.24 28.46
N THR A 190 21.23 0.76 27.59
CA THR A 190 21.51 2.14 28.01
C THR A 190 20.30 2.76 28.70
N GLU A 191 20.50 3.86 29.44
CA GLU A 191 19.39 4.60 30.05
C GLU A 191 18.44 5.20 29.01
N GLU A 192 18.95 5.53 27.82
CA GLU A 192 18.14 5.98 26.69
C GLU A 192 17.27 4.84 26.14
N GLU A 193 17.83 3.62 25.98
CA GLU A 193 17.08 2.46 25.51
C GLU A 193 15.95 2.07 26.47
N LYS A 194 16.13 2.25 27.79
CA LYS A 194 15.12 1.96 28.82
C LYS A 194 14.04 3.03 28.93
N ARG A 195 14.26 4.21 28.34
CA ARG A 195 13.41 5.38 28.56
C ARG A 195 12.04 5.16 27.93
N SER A 196 11.01 5.14 28.77
CA SER A 196 9.61 5.24 28.33
C SER A 196 9.13 6.68 28.42
N TYR A 197 8.30 7.11 27.47
CA TYR A 197 7.76 8.47 27.42
C TYR A 197 6.45 8.52 26.62
N GLU A 198 5.68 9.60 26.78
CA GLU A 198 4.59 9.93 25.87
C GLU A 198 5.06 10.98 24.87
N MET A 199 4.92 10.68 23.58
CA MET A 199 5.28 11.59 22.51
C MET A 199 4.48 12.89 22.65
N GLN A 200 5.19 13.99 22.86
CA GLN A 200 4.60 15.33 22.92
C GLN A 200 4.66 15.97 21.54
N TYR A 201 3.56 16.61 21.14
CA TYR A 201 3.49 17.37 19.90
C TYR A 201 2.64 18.62 20.10
N ASP A 202 3.11 19.74 19.56
CA ASP A 202 2.40 21.02 19.66
C ASP A 202 1.38 21.17 18.52
N TYR A 203 0.13 20.86 18.84
CA TYR A 203 -1.02 20.99 17.93
C TYR A 203 -1.59 22.41 17.84
N SER A 204 -0.98 23.42 18.49
CA SER A 204 -1.47 24.79 18.40
C SER A 204 -1.33 25.35 16.97
N PRO A 205 -2.16 26.33 16.58
CA PRO A 205 -1.94 27.11 15.38
C PRO A 205 -0.49 27.64 15.28
N LYS A 206 0.01 27.76 14.06
CA LYS A 206 1.34 28.29 13.75
C LYS A 206 1.20 29.61 13.01
N THR A 207 2.03 30.59 13.33
CA THR A 207 2.01 31.92 12.69
C THR A 207 3.34 32.18 11.99
N PHE A 208 3.26 32.61 10.74
CA PHE A 208 4.41 33.02 9.93
C PHE A 208 4.30 34.51 9.60
N GLU A 209 5.30 35.29 10.00
CA GLU A 209 5.35 36.73 9.74
C GLU A 209 6.31 37.02 8.58
N GLY A 210 5.92 37.91 7.68
CA GLY A 210 6.75 38.38 6.56
C GLY A 210 6.50 39.85 6.26
N GLU A 211 7.39 40.50 5.51
CA GLU A 211 7.19 41.86 5.01
C GLU A 211 5.96 41.93 4.10
N ASP A 212 5.70 40.86 3.35
CA ASP A 212 4.50 40.65 2.54
C ASP A 212 3.96 39.20 2.66
N TYR A 213 2.90 38.90 1.91
CA TYR A 213 2.32 37.56 1.88
C TYR A 213 3.25 36.52 1.28
N ALA A 214 4.05 36.88 0.27
CA ALA A 214 4.93 35.94 -0.40
C ALA A 214 6.02 35.43 0.55
N GLU A 215 6.60 36.31 1.36
CA GLU A 215 7.57 35.92 2.38
C GLU A 215 6.94 35.08 3.50
N ALA A 216 5.75 35.46 3.98
CA ALA A 216 5.04 34.67 4.99
C ALA A 216 4.64 33.28 4.47
N TYR A 217 4.23 33.19 3.20
CA TYR A 217 3.90 31.94 2.51
C TYR A 217 5.14 31.05 2.31
N GLU A 218 6.27 31.63 1.92
CA GLU A 218 7.53 30.89 1.77
C GLU A 218 7.97 30.27 3.11
N LYS A 219 7.85 31.02 4.22
CA LYS A 219 8.10 30.48 5.58
C LYS A 219 7.15 29.33 5.93
N PHE A 220 5.88 29.42 5.55
CA PHE A 220 4.93 28.31 5.68
C PHE A 220 5.33 27.09 4.84
N MET A 221 5.77 27.28 3.60
CA MET A 221 6.25 26.19 2.74
C MET A 221 7.51 25.53 3.31
N GLN A 222 8.45 26.32 3.84
CA GLN A 222 9.64 25.81 4.53
C GLN A 222 9.27 25.01 5.78
N TYR A 223 8.30 25.49 6.57
CA TYR A 223 7.77 24.73 7.70
C TYR A 223 7.18 23.39 7.26
N CYS A 224 6.39 23.37 6.18
CA CYS A 224 5.83 22.13 5.64
C CYS A 224 6.92 21.14 5.22
N ALA A 225 7.98 21.61 4.54
CA ALA A 225 9.08 20.78 4.09
C ALA A 225 9.90 20.21 5.26
N GLN A 226 10.19 21.03 6.28
CA GLN A 226 10.97 20.63 7.45
C GLN A 226 10.23 19.64 8.37
N ASN A 227 8.89 19.64 8.34
CA ASN A 227 8.05 18.82 9.22
C ASN A 227 7.29 17.71 8.48
N ALA A 228 7.62 17.45 7.21
CA ALA A 228 6.97 16.46 6.36
C ALA A 228 5.43 16.60 6.38
N LEU A 229 4.94 17.78 6.02
CA LEU A 229 3.50 18.13 5.99
C LEU A 229 2.94 18.28 4.57
N SER A 230 3.73 17.99 3.54
CA SER A 230 3.28 18.02 2.15
C SER A 230 3.97 16.97 1.29
N ASP A 231 3.44 16.82 0.08
CA ASP A 231 3.94 15.99 -1.01
C ASP A 231 5.08 16.64 -1.81
N GLY A 232 5.65 17.74 -1.32
CA GLY A 232 6.67 18.54 -2.01
C GLY A 232 6.12 19.52 -3.04
N LEU A 233 4.82 19.50 -3.34
CA LEU A 233 4.15 20.50 -4.18
C LEU A 233 3.68 21.71 -3.34
N PRO A 234 3.41 22.87 -3.98
CA PRO A 234 2.80 24.02 -3.30
C PRO A 234 1.53 23.62 -2.52
N ALA A 235 1.43 24.07 -1.26
CA ALA A 235 0.28 23.83 -0.39
C ALA A 235 -0.46 25.14 -0.14
N VAL A 236 -1.79 25.12 -0.09
CA VAL A 236 -2.55 26.30 0.33
C VAL A 236 -2.48 26.40 1.87
N PRO A 237 -2.17 27.56 2.47
CA PRO A 237 -2.17 27.70 3.92
C PRO A 237 -3.55 27.39 4.50
N PRO A 238 -3.69 26.45 5.45
CA PRO A 238 -4.96 26.11 6.05
C PRO A 238 -5.32 27.13 7.15
N THR A 239 -5.59 28.38 6.74
CA THR A 239 -6.06 29.41 7.67
C THR A 239 -7.42 29.04 8.24
N ARG A 240 -7.76 29.60 9.41
CA ARG A 240 -9.08 29.36 10.03
C ARG A 240 -10.22 29.65 9.06
N GLU A 241 -10.17 30.77 8.34
CA GLU A 241 -11.21 31.16 7.38
C GLU A 241 -11.29 30.20 6.19
N ALA A 242 -10.16 29.69 5.71
CA ALA A 242 -10.14 28.72 4.62
C ALA A 242 -10.75 27.38 5.05
N VAL A 243 -10.47 26.94 6.28
CA VAL A 243 -11.03 25.71 6.85
C VAL A 243 -12.51 25.86 7.17
N GLU A 244 -12.96 26.98 7.73
CA GLU A 244 -14.39 27.26 7.94
C GLU A 244 -15.16 27.26 6.61
N ARG A 245 -14.59 27.85 5.54
CA ARG A 245 -15.18 27.75 4.19
C ARG A 245 -15.23 26.31 3.69
N MET A 246 -14.16 25.54 3.87
CA MET A 246 -14.12 24.13 3.48
C MET A 246 -15.22 23.32 4.17
N LEU A 247 -15.41 23.53 5.48
CA LEU A 247 -16.41 22.85 6.30
C LEU A 247 -17.86 23.15 5.87
N THR A 248 -18.11 24.26 5.15
CA THR A 248 -19.45 24.52 4.58
C THR A 248 -19.90 23.45 3.59
N GLY A 249 -19.00 22.61 3.09
CA GLY A 249 -19.28 21.52 2.16
C GLY A 249 -19.89 20.26 2.79
N THR A 250 -19.92 20.15 4.12
CA THR A 250 -20.45 18.98 4.82
C THR A 250 -21.42 19.34 5.95
N SER A 251 -22.35 18.42 6.24
CA SER A 251 -23.25 18.49 7.39
C SER A 251 -22.67 17.83 8.64
N TYR A 252 -21.53 17.13 8.53
CA TYR A 252 -20.92 16.48 9.68
C TYR A 252 -20.29 17.48 10.67
N PRO A 253 -20.39 17.23 11.98
CA PRO A 253 -19.67 18.01 12.99
C PRO A 253 -18.16 17.96 12.78
N ARG A 254 -17.48 19.07 13.05
CA ARG A 254 -16.02 19.23 12.85
C ARG A 254 -15.18 18.21 13.64
N ASP A 255 -15.67 17.81 14.81
CA ASP A 255 -15.04 16.89 15.76
C ASP A 255 -15.43 15.43 15.53
N LYS A 256 -16.34 15.15 14.57
CA LYS A 256 -16.69 13.78 14.21
C LYS A 256 -15.44 13.03 13.76
N VAL A 257 -15.13 11.94 14.46
CA VAL A 257 -14.07 11.00 14.10
C VAL A 257 -14.58 10.08 12.99
N ILE A 258 -13.85 10.03 11.88
CA ILE A 258 -14.12 9.16 10.73
C ILE A 258 -13.40 7.82 10.91
N GLY A 259 -12.16 7.83 11.38
CA GLY A 259 -11.39 6.61 11.62
C GLY A 259 -9.96 6.87 12.09
N LEU A 260 -9.17 5.81 12.23
CA LEU A 260 -7.75 5.87 12.56
C LEU A 260 -6.94 5.69 11.28
N MET A 261 -6.10 6.68 10.97
CA MET A 261 -5.29 6.67 9.76
C MET A 261 -3.88 6.19 10.06
N TYR A 262 -3.45 5.16 9.33
CA TYR A 262 -2.07 4.64 9.39
C TYR A 262 -1.11 5.54 8.59
N PRO A 263 0.21 5.52 8.86
CA PRO A 263 0.92 4.65 9.78
C PRO A 263 0.59 4.90 11.26
N LYS A 264 0.77 6.10 11.81
CA LYS A 264 0.78 6.32 13.28
C LYS A 264 -0.59 6.31 13.98
N ARG A 265 -1.63 5.79 13.33
CA ARG A 265 -3.00 5.71 13.87
C ARG A 265 -3.50 7.09 14.34
N GLY A 266 -3.26 8.12 13.54
CA GLY A 266 -3.77 9.45 13.85
C GLY A 266 -5.29 9.52 13.68
N ILE A 267 -5.94 10.29 14.55
CA ILE A 267 -7.39 10.43 14.61
C ILE A 267 -7.85 11.33 13.44
N ALA A 268 -8.57 10.76 12.48
CA ALA A 268 -9.11 11.49 11.33
C ALA A 268 -10.45 12.14 11.70
N THR A 269 -10.41 13.38 12.20
CA THR A 269 -11.62 14.20 12.37
C THR A 269 -12.00 14.91 11.07
N VAL A 270 -13.27 15.31 10.94
CA VAL A 270 -13.74 16.13 9.80
C VAL A 270 -12.91 17.41 9.67
N GLU A 271 -12.54 18.07 10.77
CA GLU A 271 -11.69 19.26 10.76
C GLU A 271 -10.29 18.98 10.20
N LYS A 272 -9.65 17.86 10.59
CA LYS A 272 -8.32 17.49 10.08
C LYS A 272 -8.35 17.09 8.60
N ILE A 273 -9.45 16.47 8.16
CA ILE A 273 -9.70 16.18 6.74
C ILE A 273 -9.88 17.49 5.97
N ALA A 274 -10.67 18.43 6.49
CA ALA A 274 -10.87 19.75 5.88
C ALA A 274 -9.57 20.56 5.78
N ILE A 275 -8.72 20.55 6.83
CA ILE A 275 -7.38 21.15 6.81
C ILE A 275 -6.54 20.59 5.66
N SER A 276 -6.46 19.25 5.55
CA SER A 276 -5.69 18.58 4.49
C SER A 276 -6.27 18.85 3.10
N ALA A 277 -7.59 18.92 2.96
CA ALA A 277 -8.28 19.26 1.73
C ALA A 277 -7.99 20.71 1.29
N VAL A 278 -7.95 21.66 2.24
CA VAL A 278 -7.53 23.04 1.97
C VAL A 278 -6.10 23.04 1.43
N MET A 279 -5.17 22.40 2.13
CA MET A 279 -3.77 22.34 1.70
C MET A 279 -3.59 21.77 0.29
N ALA A 280 -4.37 20.76 -0.08
CA ALA A 280 -4.38 20.17 -1.42
C ALA A 280 -4.95 21.11 -2.50
N GLY A 281 -5.65 22.18 -2.11
CA GLY A 281 -6.32 23.12 -3.01
C GLY A 281 -7.72 22.68 -3.44
N ALA A 282 -8.36 21.78 -2.70
CA ALA A 282 -9.73 21.35 -2.96
C ALA A 282 -10.74 22.50 -2.77
N LYS A 283 -11.98 22.32 -3.24
CA LYS A 283 -13.11 23.22 -2.96
C LYS A 283 -14.07 22.58 -1.95
N PRO A 284 -14.90 23.37 -1.24
CA PRO A 284 -15.85 22.84 -0.25
C PRO A 284 -16.77 21.75 -0.81
N GLU A 285 -17.24 21.88 -2.05
CA GLU A 285 -18.14 20.91 -2.69
C GLU A 285 -17.49 19.53 -2.89
N TYR A 286 -16.16 19.42 -2.76
CA TYR A 286 -15.41 18.17 -2.92
C TYR A 286 -15.25 17.45 -1.57
N LEU A 287 -15.45 18.16 -0.45
CA LEU A 287 -15.19 17.65 0.89
C LEU A 287 -15.95 16.35 1.21
N PRO A 288 -17.23 16.18 0.84
CA PRO A 288 -17.96 14.93 1.08
C PRO A 288 -17.29 13.73 0.41
N ILE A 289 -16.81 13.89 -0.83
CA ILE A 289 -16.05 12.84 -1.54
C ILE A 289 -14.76 12.49 -0.77
N ILE A 290 -14.04 13.50 -0.29
CA ILE A 290 -12.80 13.32 0.47
C ILE A 290 -13.05 12.63 1.81
N ILE A 291 -14.10 13.01 2.53
CA ILE A 291 -14.52 12.34 3.77
C ILE A 291 -14.87 10.88 3.48
N THR A 292 -15.65 10.59 2.44
CA THR A 292 -16.01 9.21 2.06
C THR A 292 -14.76 8.40 1.69
N MET A 293 -13.80 8.96 0.95
CA MET A 293 -12.53 8.25 0.68
C MET A 293 -11.77 7.90 1.97
N VAL A 294 -11.70 8.84 2.93
CA VAL A 294 -11.06 8.59 4.23
C VAL A 294 -11.83 7.54 5.02
N GLU A 295 -13.16 7.59 5.04
CA GLU A 295 -14.01 6.58 5.66
C GLU A 295 -13.77 5.19 5.04
N THR A 296 -13.69 5.11 3.72
CA THR A 296 -13.44 3.86 2.98
C THR A 296 -12.11 3.24 3.39
N ILE A 297 -11.02 4.01 3.39
CA ILE A 297 -9.69 3.45 3.71
C ILE A 297 -9.48 3.22 5.21
N THR A 298 -10.24 3.89 6.07
CA THR A 298 -10.11 3.72 7.54
C THR A 298 -11.12 2.76 8.15
N ALA A 299 -11.97 2.14 7.31
CA ALA A 299 -12.89 1.11 7.73
C ALA A 299 -12.16 -0.11 8.30
N LYS A 300 -12.80 -0.80 9.25
CA LYS A 300 -12.21 -1.93 9.97
C LYS A 300 -11.82 -3.10 9.05
N ASP A 301 -12.60 -3.30 8.00
CA ASP A 301 -12.43 -4.30 6.94
C ASP A 301 -11.57 -3.81 5.76
N PHE A 302 -10.89 -2.66 5.92
CA PHE A 302 -9.90 -2.17 4.97
C PHE A 302 -8.48 -2.18 5.58
N ASN A 303 -7.59 -2.97 4.99
CA ASN A 303 -6.19 -3.05 5.34
C ASN A 303 -5.39 -1.88 4.75
N GLN A 304 -5.08 -0.89 5.59
CA GLN A 304 -4.31 0.30 5.19
C GLN A 304 -2.82 0.03 4.91
N PHE A 305 -2.33 -1.16 5.23
CA PHE A 305 -0.90 -1.50 5.26
C PHE A 305 -0.17 -1.30 3.93
N HIS A 306 -0.78 -1.70 2.81
CA HIS A 306 -0.13 -1.55 1.51
C HIS A 306 -0.21 -0.09 1.06
N ILE A 307 -1.39 0.54 1.21
CA ILE A 307 -1.65 1.89 0.69
C ILE A 307 -0.81 2.99 1.36
N VAL A 308 -0.35 2.77 2.60
CA VAL A 308 0.55 3.69 3.33
C VAL A 308 2.03 3.58 2.91
N ASN A 309 2.38 2.64 2.03
CA ASN A 309 3.73 2.43 1.49
C ASN A 309 3.78 2.72 -0.02
N GLU A 310 4.60 2.02 -0.81
CA GLU A 310 4.72 2.30 -2.25
C GLU A 310 3.49 1.89 -3.08
N ILE A 311 2.74 0.90 -2.61
CA ILE A 311 1.48 0.48 -3.24
C ILE A 311 0.46 1.58 -2.95
N LEU A 312 -0.14 2.17 -3.98
CA LEU A 312 -1.04 3.31 -3.83
C LEU A 312 -2.51 2.88 -3.84
N PRO A 313 -3.41 3.62 -3.17
CA PRO A 313 -4.83 3.42 -3.35
C PRO A 313 -5.22 3.79 -4.80
N ILE A 314 -6.07 2.95 -5.38
CA ILE A 314 -6.81 3.26 -6.60
C ILE A 314 -8.27 3.48 -6.23
N ILE A 315 -8.81 4.59 -6.68
CA ILE A 315 -10.10 5.12 -6.28
C ILE A 315 -10.98 5.20 -7.52
N PHE A 316 -12.19 4.67 -7.43
CA PHE A 316 -13.22 4.75 -8.46
C PHE A 316 -14.39 5.55 -7.92
N ILE A 317 -14.86 6.52 -8.70
CA ILE A 317 -16.09 7.26 -8.41
C ILE A 317 -17.13 6.98 -9.48
N SER A 318 -18.35 6.66 -9.03
CA SER A 318 -19.52 6.38 -9.85
C SER A 318 -20.74 7.07 -9.26
N GLY A 319 -21.63 7.56 -10.10
CA GLY A 319 -22.90 8.17 -9.72
C GLY A 319 -23.08 9.61 -10.21
N PRO A 320 -24.31 10.14 -10.08
CA PRO A 320 -24.72 11.42 -10.65
C PRO A 320 -23.94 12.66 -10.12
N ILE A 321 -23.22 12.55 -8.99
CA ILE A 321 -22.36 13.63 -8.47
C ILE A 321 -21.24 14.02 -9.46
N ILE A 322 -20.82 13.10 -10.33
CA ILE A 322 -19.81 13.34 -11.37
C ILE A 322 -20.23 14.48 -12.28
N LYS A 323 -21.48 14.42 -12.76
CA LYS A 323 -22.05 15.44 -13.66
C LYS A 323 -22.35 16.74 -12.92
N GLU A 324 -22.83 16.65 -11.68
CA GLU A 324 -23.11 17.81 -10.84
C GLU A 324 -21.86 18.66 -10.58
N LEU A 325 -20.73 18.01 -10.28
CA LEU A 325 -19.46 18.71 -10.00
C LEU A 325 -18.60 18.97 -11.24
N GLY A 326 -19.02 18.48 -12.41
CA GLY A 326 -18.24 18.57 -13.65
C GLY A 326 -16.89 17.86 -13.56
N ILE A 327 -16.84 16.68 -12.91
CA ILE A 327 -15.63 15.87 -12.84
C ILE A 327 -15.29 15.37 -14.24
N ASN A 328 -14.06 15.59 -14.72
CA ASN A 328 -13.69 15.14 -16.04
C ASN A 328 -13.58 13.61 -16.07
N ASN A 329 -14.39 12.97 -16.91
CA ASN A 329 -14.39 11.53 -17.16
C ASN A 329 -14.11 11.19 -18.64
N LYS A 330 -13.68 12.19 -19.43
CA LYS A 330 -13.44 12.07 -20.88
C LYS A 330 -11.94 12.09 -21.19
N VAL A 331 -11.55 12.79 -22.26
CA VAL A 331 -10.14 12.92 -22.67
C VAL A 331 -9.30 13.45 -21.50
N GLY A 332 -8.20 12.77 -21.19
CA GLY A 332 -7.28 13.19 -20.14
C GLY A 332 -7.89 13.15 -18.73
N PHE A 333 -8.79 12.22 -18.41
CA PHE A 333 -9.37 12.11 -17.06
C PHE A 333 -8.35 11.86 -15.94
N LEU A 334 -7.19 11.27 -16.27
CA LEU A 334 -6.01 11.14 -15.40
C LEU A 334 -4.93 12.23 -15.63
N ALA A 335 -5.16 13.15 -16.57
CA ALA A 335 -4.21 14.21 -16.90
C ALA A 335 -4.43 15.46 -16.04
N PRO A 336 -3.40 16.32 -15.87
CA PRO A 336 -3.60 17.63 -15.27
C PRO A 336 -4.55 18.51 -16.10
N GLY A 337 -5.10 19.55 -15.48
CA GLY A 337 -5.92 20.58 -16.16
C GLY A 337 -7.32 20.73 -15.57
N HIS A 338 -7.81 19.75 -14.82
CA HIS A 338 -9.09 19.83 -14.11
C HIS A 338 -8.84 19.86 -12.60
N ARG A 339 -9.12 21.00 -11.95
CA ARG A 339 -8.85 21.19 -10.51
C ARG A 339 -9.46 20.07 -9.66
N ILE A 340 -10.70 19.66 -9.93
CA ILE A 340 -11.36 18.60 -9.14
C ILE A 340 -10.62 17.25 -9.26
N ASN A 341 -10.30 16.80 -10.48
CA ASN A 341 -9.53 15.58 -10.73
C ASN A 341 -8.14 15.63 -10.05
N SER A 342 -7.46 16.78 -10.09
CA SER A 342 -6.11 16.91 -9.53
C SER A 342 -6.09 17.05 -8.01
N THR A 343 -7.16 17.55 -7.38
CA THR A 343 -7.13 17.91 -5.94
C THR A 343 -7.81 16.89 -5.05
N ILE A 344 -8.80 16.11 -5.52
CA ILE A 344 -9.48 15.11 -4.68
C ILE A 344 -8.49 14.01 -4.25
N GLY A 345 -7.82 13.37 -5.20
CA GLY A 345 -6.88 12.30 -4.85
C GLY A 345 -5.63 12.83 -4.14
N ARG A 346 -5.17 14.06 -4.45
CA ARG A 346 -4.13 14.75 -3.67
C ARG A 346 -4.59 15.05 -2.24
N ALA A 347 -5.85 15.41 -2.00
CA ALA A 347 -6.37 15.65 -0.66
C ALA A 347 -6.35 14.37 0.20
N LEU A 348 -6.65 13.20 -0.38
CA LEU A 348 -6.48 11.93 0.32
C LEU A 348 -5.02 11.69 0.70
N LEU A 349 -4.08 11.93 -0.23
CA LEU A 349 -2.64 11.83 0.06
C LEU A 349 -2.22 12.78 1.21
N MET A 350 -2.67 14.03 1.16
CA MET A 350 -2.41 15.01 2.23
C MET A 350 -2.98 14.55 3.57
N CYS A 351 -4.16 13.91 3.59
CA CYS A 351 -4.68 13.28 4.80
C CYS A 351 -3.72 12.19 5.31
N MET A 352 -3.21 11.31 4.44
CA MET A 352 -2.25 10.27 4.83
C MET A 352 -0.95 10.85 5.41
N ILE A 353 -0.42 11.92 4.81
CA ILE A 353 0.78 12.63 5.28
C ILE A 353 0.54 13.28 6.65
N ASN A 354 -0.56 14.02 6.77
CA ASN A 354 -0.82 14.86 7.93
C ASN A 354 -1.46 14.09 9.08
N ILE A 355 -2.58 13.42 8.80
CA ILE A 355 -3.35 12.66 9.78
C ILE A 355 -2.67 11.32 10.06
N GLY A 356 -2.24 10.61 9.02
CA GLY A 356 -1.55 9.32 9.17
C GLY A 356 -0.10 9.44 9.68
N TRP A 357 0.48 10.65 9.66
CA TRP A 357 1.91 10.90 9.90
C TRP A 357 2.82 10.17 8.91
N ARG A 358 2.36 9.98 7.68
CA ARG A 358 3.18 9.37 6.64
C ARG A 358 4.31 10.32 6.22
N ASP A 359 5.55 9.83 6.34
CA ASP A 359 6.74 10.56 5.92
C ASP A 359 7.10 10.19 4.48
N MET A 360 6.88 11.13 3.55
CA MET A 360 7.16 10.94 2.13
C MET A 360 8.66 10.81 1.81
N THR A 361 9.55 11.19 2.74
CA THR A 361 11.00 11.03 2.56
C THR A 361 11.49 9.59 2.75
N ILE A 362 10.62 8.69 3.25
CA ILE A 362 10.87 7.26 3.46
C ILE A 362 9.71 6.38 2.96
N TYR A 363 8.87 6.92 2.07
CA TYR A 363 7.60 6.36 1.59
C TYR A 363 7.73 5.14 0.65
N ALA A 364 8.87 4.98 -0.03
CA ALA A 364 9.08 3.91 -0.98
C ALA A 364 9.68 2.67 -0.30
N SER A 365 9.33 1.47 -0.78
CA SER A 365 10.18 0.31 -0.50
C SER A 365 11.58 0.64 -1.05
N PRO A 366 12.66 0.49 -0.27
CA PRO A 366 13.97 0.93 -0.72
C PRO A 366 14.35 0.31 -2.06
N GLY A 367 14.84 1.16 -2.96
CA GLY A 367 15.15 0.80 -4.34
C GLY A 367 13.97 0.91 -5.31
N GLY A 368 12.74 1.12 -4.83
CA GLY A 368 11.59 1.45 -5.67
C GLY A 368 11.73 2.85 -6.29
N PRO A 369 11.41 3.03 -7.59
CA PRO A 369 11.54 4.33 -8.27
C PRO A 369 10.46 5.34 -7.85
N GLY A 370 9.50 4.94 -7.01
CA GLY A 370 8.26 5.67 -6.79
C GLY A 370 7.32 5.59 -8.00
N ARG A 371 6.19 6.29 -7.93
CA ARG A 371 5.16 6.28 -8.99
C ARG A 371 4.63 7.71 -9.21
N PRO A 372 4.35 8.15 -10.45
CA PRO A 372 3.72 9.45 -10.69
C PRO A 372 2.38 9.62 -9.97
N ALA A 373 1.62 8.54 -9.76
CA ALA A 373 0.40 8.56 -8.98
C ALA A 373 0.63 8.91 -7.49
N ALA A 374 1.86 8.91 -6.98
CA ALA A 374 2.16 9.27 -5.59
C ALA A 374 1.91 10.75 -5.28
N TYR A 375 1.59 11.59 -6.27
CA TYR A 375 1.21 13.00 -6.08
C TYR A 375 -0.32 13.23 -5.99
N ALA A 376 -1.13 12.32 -6.52
CA ALA A 376 -2.58 12.53 -6.60
C ALA A 376 -3.43 11.26 -6.51
N ASN A 377 -2.83 10.09 -6.26
CA ASN A 377 -3.46 8.77 -6.38
C ASN A 377 -4.06 8.50 -7.78
N TYR A 378 -4.51 7.26 -8.04
CA TYR A 378 -5.34 6.99 -9.21
C TYR A 378 -6.79 7.31 -8.87
N PHE A 379 -7.35 8.34 -9.49
CA PHE A 379 -8.76 8.71 -9.34
C PHE A 379 -9.50 8.49 -10.67
N ILE A 380 -10.12 7.32 -10.79
CA ILE A 380 -10.84 6.85 -11.97
C ILE A 380 -12.31 7.29 -11.88
N VAL A 381 -12.80 7.95 -12.93
CA VAL A 381 -14.11 8.59 -12.94
C VAL A 381 -14.98 7.91 -14.00
N GLU A 382 -16.17 7.43 -13.62
CA GLU A 382 -17.03 6.70 -14.54
C GLU A 382 -17.59 7.64 -15.60
N ASN A 383 -17.58 7.19 -16.85
CA ASN A 383 -18.28 7.84 -17.95
C ASN A 383 -19.62 7.14 -18.21
N GLN A 384 -20.57 7.37 -17.29
CA GLN A 384 -21.92 6.79 -17.35
C GLN A 384 -22.68 7.16 -18.62
N ASP A 385 -22.49 8.38 -19.13
CA ASP A 385 -23.17 8.87 -20.34
C ASP A 385 -22.72 8.08 -21.61
N GLU A 386 -21.55 7.45 -21.59
CA GLU A 386 -20.96 6.68 -22.69
C GLU A 386 -20.79 5.19 -22.33
N SER A 387 -21.41 4.75 -21.24
CA SER A 387 -21.46 3.34 -20.85
C SER A 387 -22.68 2.66 -21.51
N PRO A 388 -22.51 1.51 -22.18
CA PRO A 388 -23.64 0.72 -22.68
C PRO A 388 -24.35 -0.10 -21.59
N TRP A 389 -23.85 -0.08 -20.35
CA TRP A 389 -24.37 -0.80 -19.20
C TRP A 389 -24.73 0.15 -18.06
N GLU A 390 -25.48 -0.34 -17.07
CA GLU A 390 -25.77 0.41 -15.84
C GLU A 390 -24.48 0.86 -15.13
N SER A 391 -24.58 1.90 -14.30
CA SER A 391 -23.44 2.46 -13.56
C SER A 391 -22.86 1.46 -12.56
N TRP A 392 -21.62 1.68 -12.14
CA TRP A 392 -21.02 0.88 -11.05
C TRP A 392 -21.77 1.06 -9.72
N ALA A 393 -22.32 2.24 -9.45
CA ALA A 393 -23.18 2.48 -8.30
C ALA A 393 -24.42 1.57 -8.31
N GLU A 394 -25.15 1.52 -9.43
CA GLU A 394 -26.33 0.66 -9.59
C GLU A 394 -25.97 -0.84 -9.48
N GLN A 395 -24.85 -1.25 -10.09
CA GLN A 395 -24.32 -2.63 -9.95
C GLN A 395 -23.96 -2.99 -8.51
N SER A 396 -23.55 -2.01 -7.71
CA SER A 396 -23.24 -2.19 -6.30
C SER A 396 -24.49 -2.18 -5.41
N GLY A 397 -25.68 -2.12 -6.00
CA GLY A 397 -26.97 -2.14 -5.30
C GLY A 397 -27.46 -0.76 -4.84
N CYS A 398 -26.83 0.32 -5.29
CA CYS A 398 -27.24 1.68 -4.96
C CYS A 398 -28.35 2.19 -5.91
N GLY A 399 -29.14 3.16 -5.44
CA GLY A 399 -30.16 3.82 -6.24
C GLY A 399 -29.58 4.77 -7.31
N PRO A 400 -30.40 5.19 -8.30
CA PRO A 400 -29.95 6.04 -9.41
C PRO A 400 -29.53 7.47 -8.99
N ASP A 401 -29.94 7.90 -7.80
CA ASP A 401 -29.56 9.20 -7.21
C ASP A 401 -28.37 9.08 -6.24
N GLU A 402 -27.81 7.89 -6.04
CA GLU A 402 -26.69 7.67 -5.12
C GLU A 402 -25.37 7.64 -5.87
N SER A 403 -24.35 8.27 -5.28
CA SER A 403 -22.98 8.24 -5.79
C SER A 403 -22.07 7.52 -4.81
N VAL A 404 -21.11 6.76 -5.32
CA VAL A 404 -20.24 5.88 -4.53
C VAL A 404 -18.77 6.14 -4.78
N ILE A 405 -17.97 5.85 -3.76
CA ILE A 405 -16.52 5.70 -3.83
C ILE A 405 -16.20 4.23 -3.61
N THR A 406 -15.42 3.66 -4.53
CA THR A 406 -14.84 2.32 -4.40
C THR A 406 -13.34 2.45 -4.31
N VAL A 407 -12.70 1.85 -3.31
CA VAL A 407 -11.24 1.87 -3.15
C VAL A 407 -10.68 0.45 -3.14
N CYS A 408 -9.55 0.30 -3.83
CA CYS A 408 -8.69 -0.87 -3.76
C CYS A 408 -7.23 -0.40 -3.75
N GLU A 409 -6.31 -1.35 -3.82
CA GLU A 409 -4.89 -1.11 -4.08
C GLU A 409 -4.53 -1.64 -5.46
N ALA A 410 -3.49 -1.08 -6.08
CA ALA A 410 -2.98 -1.56 -7.35
C ALA A 410 -1.49 -1.91 -7.24
N THR A 411 -1.17 -3.20 -7.33
CA THR A 411 0.22 -3.67 -7.41
C THR A 411 0.76 -3.57 -8.84
N SER A 412 -0.12 -3.79 -9.83
CA SER A 412 0.18 -3.75 -11.26
C SER A 412 -0.78 -2.81 -12.01
N GLU A 413 -0.27 -2.09 -13.01
CA GLU A 413 -1.01 -1.28 -13.96
C GLU A 413 -0.52 -1.62 -15.36
N ILE A 414 -1.44 -1.94 -16.27
CA ILE A 414 -1.13 -2.30 -17.66
C ILE A 414 -1.98 -1.48 -18.59
N ARG A 415 -1.35 -0.95 -19.63
CA ARG A 415 -2.05 -0.30 -20.74
C ARG A 415 -2.71 -1.35 -21.63
N GLY A 416 -4.02 -1.25 -21.74
CA GLY A 416 -4.89 -2.05 -22.59
C GLY A 416 -4.86 -1.68 -24.08
N PRO A 417 -5.72 -2.30 -24.90
CA PRO A 417 -5.90 -1.92 -26.30
C PRO A 417 -6.40 -0.48 -26.42
N ALA A 418 -6.10 0.09 -27.59
CA ALA A 418 -6.36 1.47 -27.95
C ALA A 418 -7.17 1.54 -29.25
N GLU A 419 -8.04 2.54 -29.38
CA GLU A 419 -8.54 2.95 -30.70
C GLU A 419 -7.58 3.93 -31.38
N VAL A 420 -6.95 4.81 -30.59
CA VAL A 420 -6.01 5.79 -31.14
C VAL A 420 -4.77 5.08 -31.70
N MET A 421 -4.40 5.45 -32.94
CA MET A 421 -3.24 4.89 -33.65
C MET A 421 -3.28 3.37 -33.82
N SER A 422 -4.47 2.77 -33.90
CA SER A 422 -4.66 1.33 -34.06
C SER A 422 -5.62 1.03 -35.21
N ASN A 423 -5.24 0.09 -36.08
CA ASN A 423 -6.12 -0.47 -37.11
C ASN A 423 -6.65 -1.87 -36.75
N ALA A 424 -6.37 -2.35 -35.53
CA ALA A 424 -6.82 -3.69 -35.15
C ALA A 424 -8.36 -3.75 -35.10
N ASP A 425 -8.93 -4.92 -35.32
CA ASP A 425 -10.38 -5.11 -35.25
C ASP A 425 -10.85 -5.42 -33.81
N PHE A 426 -12.17 -5.61 -33.64
CA PHE A 426 -12.77 -5.94 -32.35
C PHE A 426 -12.21 -7.23 -31.74
N GLN A 427 -12.02 -8.28 -32.54
CA GLN A 427 -11.55 -9.57 -32.04
C GLN A 427 -10.09 -9.49 -31.57
N GLU A 428 -9.25 -8.77 -32.31
CA GLU A 428 -7.86 -8.51 -31.94
C GLU A 428 -7.76 -7.69 -30.64
N ARG A 429 -8.64 -6.69 -30.43
CA ARG A 429 -8.70 -5.94 -29.16
C ARG A 429 -9.18 -6.80 -28.01
N LEU A 430 -10.23 -7.57 -28.21
CA LEU A 430 -10.80 -8.45 -27.19
C LEU A 430 -9.77 -9.51 -26.75
N ALA A 431 -9.06 -10.11 -27.72
CA ALA A 431 -7.96 -11.02 -27.46
C ALA A 431 -6.80 -10.35 -26.72
N THR A 432 -6.51 -9.08 -27.02
CA THR A 432 -5.48 -8.30 -26.31
C THR A 432 -5.83 -8.10 -24.84
N VAL A 433 -7.09 -7.75 -24.51
CA VAL A 433 -7.53 -7.67 -23.10
C VAL A 433 -7.47 -9.04 -22.44
N SER A 434 -7.99 -10.08 -23.11
CA SER A 434 -8.00 -11.44 -22.58
C SER A 434 -6.60 -11.94 -22.22
N ARG A 435 -5.62 -11.75 -23.10
CA ARG A 435 -4.23 -12.21 -22.89
C ARG A 435 -3.58 -11.60 -21.66
N MET A 436 -4.03 -10.43 -21.18
CA MET A 436 -3.52 -9.83 -19.95
C MET A 436 -3.79 -10.69 -18.72
N PHE A 437 -4.88 -11.47 -18.75
CA PHE A 437 -5.29 -12.38 -17.68
C PHE A 437 -4.68 -13.78 -17.82
N SER A 438 -3.86 -14.02 -18.85
CA SER A 438 -3.19 -15.31 -19.04
C SER A 438 -2.03 -15.47 -18.06
N ARG A 439 -1.59 -16.72 -17.81
CA ARG A 439 -0.40 -17.04 -17.00
C ARG A 439 0.89 -16.33 -17.46
N HIS A 440 0.94 -15.92 -18.72
CA HIS A 440 2.05 -15.17 -19.32
C HIS A 440 1.81 -13.66 -19.38
N GLY A 441 0.59 -13.21 -19.05
CA GLY A 441 0.24 -11.81 -19.00
C GLY A 441 1.09 -11.06 -17.97
N GLU A 442 1.35 -9.79 -18.24
CA GLU A 442 2.14 -8.93 -17.34
C GLU A 442 1.54 -8.85 -15.93
N LEU A 443 0.22 -9.06 -15.78
CA LEU A 443 -0.47 -9.10 -14.49
C LEU A 443 0.19 -10.13 -13.55
N PHE A 444 0.50 -11.30 -14.09
CA PHE A 444 1.08 -12.42 -13.34
C PHE A 444 2.60 -12.53 -13.49
N SER A 445 3.28 -11.49 -13.99
CA SER A 445 4.72 -11.53 -14.26
C SER A 445 5.59 -11.53 -12.99
N THR A 446 5.17 -10.81 -11.95
CA THR A 446 5.89 -10.77 -10.65
C THR A 446 5.30 -11.73 -9.65
N PHE A 447 3.97 -11.80 -9.55
CA PHE A 447 3.33 -12.61 -8.53
C PHE A 447 2.95 -14.01 -9.02
N GLY A 448 2.85 -14.29 -10.32
CA GLY A 448 2.35 -15.57 -10.81
C GLY A 448 0.85 -15.78 -10.55
N MET A 449 0.24 -16.75 -11.21
CA MET A 449 -1.19 -17.05 -11.04
C MET A 449 -1.40 -17.90 -9.77
N PRO A 450 -2.15 -17.41 -8.77
CA PRO A 450 -2.36 -18.14 -7.53
C PRO A 450 -3.23 -19.39 -7.74
N LYS A 451 -3.23 -20.29 -6.76
CA LYS A 451 -3.91 -21.60 -6.87
C LYS A 451 -5.41 -21.50 -7.10
N ASN A 452 -6.08 -20.71 -6.27
CA ASN A 452 -7.54 -20.64 -6.30
C ASN A 452 -8.06 -19.29 -6.81
N GLY A 453 -7.20 -18.31 -7.15
CA GLY A 453 -7.67 -16.99 -7.60
C GLY A 453 -8.47 -16.16 -6.59
N GLU A 454 -8.65 -16.64 -5.35
CA GLU A 454 -9.61 -16.13 -4.36
C GLU A 454 -9.38 -14.68 -3.93
N ASN A 455 -8.13 -14.24 -3.93
CA ASN A 455 -7.75 -12.95 -3.36
C ASN A 455 -7.18 -11.98 -4.38
N VAL A 456 -7.25 -12.36 -5.65
CA VAL A 456 -6.90 -11.49 -6.76
C VAL A 456 -8.07 -10.57 -7.05
N ARG A 457 -7.81 -9.27 -7.17
CA ARG A 457 -8.78 -8.29 -7.66
C ARG A 457 -8.27 -7.73 -8.97
N HIS A 458 -9.15 -7.66 -9.96
CA HIS A 458 -8.86 -7.05 -11.24
C HIS A 458 -9.78 -5.86 -11.46
N MET A 459 -9.24 -4.75 -11.94
CA MET A 459 -10.04 -3.57 -12.27
C MET A 459 -9.77 -3.23 -13.73
N VAL A 460 -10.76 -3.49 -14.58
CA VAL A 460 -10.73 -3.25 -16.02
C VAL A 460 -11.42 -1.93 -16.31
N VAL A 461 -10.65 -0.96 -16.77
CA VAL A 461 -11.16 0.34 -17.23
C VAL A 461 -11.18 0.31 -18.75
N LEU A 462 -12.38 0.22 -19.33
CA LEU A 462 -12.60 0.20 -20.77
C LEU A 462 -12.82 1.62 -21.30
N HIS A 463 -12.25 1.92 -22.47
CA HIS A 463 -12.70 3.09 -23.22
C HIS A 463 -14.10 2.82 -23.83
N PRO A 464 -14.95 3.86 -23.99
CA PRO A 464 -16.32 3.73 -24.50
C PRO A 464 -16.48 2.86 -25.75
N THR A 465 -15.63 3.03 -26.77
CA THR A 465 -15.77 2.25 -28.02
C THR A 465 -15.66 0.74 -27.81
N LEU A 466 -14.69 0.27 -27.00
CA LEU A 466 -14.56 -1.16 -26.75
C LEU A 466 -15.72 -1.67 -25.89
N ALA A 467 -16.19 -0.89 -24.91
CA ALA A 467 -17.39 -1.22 -24.15
C ALA A 467 -18.61 -1.41 -25.07
N HIS A 468 -18.84 -0.47 -25.99
CA HIS A 468 -19.91 -0.58 -26.99
C HIS A 468 -19.72 -1.74 -27.96
N GLN A 469 -18.50 -2.02 -28.42
CA GLN A 469 -18.23 -3.19 -29.28
C GLN A 469 -18.57 -4.51 -28.56
N ILE A 470 -18.21 -4.64 -27.29
CA ILE A 470 -18.57 -5.80 -26.45
C ILE A 470 -20.09 -5.90 -26.30
N ALA A 471 -20.76 -4.80 -25.96
CA ALA A 471 -22.23 -4.79 -25.82
C ALA A 471 -22.95 -5.09 -27.15
N ASN A 472 -22.48 -4.55 -28.27
CA ASN A 472 -23.02 -4.81 -29.61
C ASN A 472 -22.82 -6.26 -30.05
N ALA A 473 -21.81 -6.95 -29.53
CA ALA A 473 -21.64 -8.39 -29.67
C ALA A 473 -22.61 -9.22 -28.80
N GLY A 474 -23.52 -8.56 -28.06
CA GLY A 474 -24.53 -9.19 -27.21
C GLY A 474 -24.04 -9.57 -25.82
N MET A 475 -22.86 -9.12 -25.40
CA MET A 475 -22.28 -9.48 -24.11
C MET A 475 -22.65 -8.45 -23.02
N SER A 476 -23.16 -8.94 -21.89
CA SER A 476 -23.19 -8.16 -20.64
C SER A 476 -21.77 -8.05 -20.05
N LYS A 477 -21.58 -7.18 -19.04
CA LYS A 477 -20.34 -7.15 -18.24
C LYS A 477 -20.01 -8.54 -17.65
N ARG A 478 -21.05 -9.26 -17.19
CA ARG A 478 -20.89 -10.60 -16.62
C ARG A 478 -20.44 -11.62 -17.68
N ASP A 479 -20.97 -11.55 -18.89
CA ASP A 479 -20.54 -12.40 -20.00
C ASP A 479 -19.10 -12.08 -20.41
N PHE A 480 -18.71 -10.80 -20.39
CA PHE A 480 -17.33 -10.38 -20.64
C PHE A 480 -16.36 -10.91 -19.59
N ILE A 481 -16.70 -10.80 -18.30
CA ILE A 481 -15.90 -11.39 -17.21
C ILE A 481 -15.83 -12.91 -17.36
N ARG A 482 -16.94 -13.57 -17.70
CA ARG A 482 -16.96 -15.02 -17.95
C ARG A 482 -16.07 -15.39 -19.14
N TYR A 483 -16.10 -14.62 -20.22
CA TYR A 483 -15.19 -14.79 -21.34
C TYR A 483 -13.72 -14.69 -20.91
N LEU A 484 -13.34 -13.66 -20.14
CA LEU A 484 -11.97 -13.54 -19.61
C LEU A 484 -11.57 -14.76 -18.77
N TYR A 485 -12.49 -15.26 -17.95
CA TYR A 485 -12.27 -16.48 -17.17
C TYR A 485 -12.05 -17.70 -18.07
N ASP A 486 -12.98 -17.97 -18.99
CA ASP A 486 -12.97 -19.19 -19.81
C ASP A 486 -11.77 -19.26 -20.76
N GLN A 487 -11.25 -18.10 -21.19
CA GLN A 487 -10.05 -18.03 -22.03
C GLN A 487 -8.74 -18.27 -21.27
N ASN A 488 -8.72 -18.08 -19.95
CA ASN A 488 -7.48 -18.03 -19.17
C ASN A 488 -7.40 -19.07 -18.04
N VAL A 489 -8.48 -19.81 -17.77
CA VAL A 489 -8.48 -20.93 -16.83
C VAL A 489 -7.59 -22.07 -17.33
N ILE A 490 -6.75 -22.60 -16.45
CA ILE A 490 -5.99 -23.84 -16.69
C ILE A 490 -6.73 -24.96 -15.99
N ASP A 491 -7.38 -25.81 -16.78
CA ASP A 491 -8.22 -26.90 -16.30
C ASP A 491 -7.80 -28.19 -17.03
N TRP A 492 -7.35 -29.18 -16.25
CA TRP A 492 -6.90 -30.47 -16.77
C TRP A 492 -7.93 -31.11 -17.70
N ASP A 493 -9.21 -31.05 -17.32
CA ASP A 493 -10.29 -31.73 -18.03
C ASP A 493 -10.65 -31.01 -19.33
N ARG A 494 -10.29 -29.73 -19.47
CA ARG A 494 -10.44 -28.95 -20.72
C ARG A 494 -9.26 -29.09 -21.67
N MET A 495 -8.09 -29.52 -21.19
CA MET A 495 -6.87 -29.62 -22.00
C MET A 495 -6.75 -30.96 -22.74
N THR A 496 -6.30 -30.92 -23.99
CA THR A 496 -5.90 -32.13 -24.74
C THR A 496 -4.57 -32.69 -24.20
N PRO A 497 -4.23 -33.97 -24.51
CA PRO A 497 -2.93 -34.53 -24.16
C PRO A 497 -1.75 -33.68 -24.65
N GLU A 498 -1.84 -33.12 -25.85
CA GLU A 498 -0.80 -32.25 -26.43
C GLU A 498 -0.64 -30.94 -25.65
N GLN A 499 -1.76 -30.30 -25.28
CA GLN A 499 -1.75 -29.07 -24.48
C GLN A 499 -1.15 -29.28 -23.08
N ARG A 500 -1.38 -30.46 -22.49
CA ARG A 500 -0.79 -30.82 -21.19
C ARG A 500 0.73 -30.98 -21.28
N GLU A 501 1.23 -31.64 -22.31
CA GLU A 501 2.67 -31.79 -22.53
C GLU A 501 3.34 -30.45 -22.89
N GLU A 502 2.65 -29.61 -23.67
CA GLU A 502 3.11 -28.24 -23.95
C GLU A 502 3.18 -27.42 -22.66
N LEU A 503 2.16 -27.46 -21.80
CA LEU A 503 2.16 -26.76 -20.51
C LEU A 503 3.32 -27.24 -19.63
N LYS A 504 3.56 -28.55 -19.52
CA LYS A 504 4.71 -29.08 -18.77
C LYS A 504 6.04 -28.57 -19.30
N ALA A 505 6.23 -28.56 -20.62
CA ALA A 505 7.45 -28.05 -21.24
C ALA A 505 7.64 -26.55 -20.98
N GLN A 506 6.57 -25.77 -21.06
CA GLN A 506 6.57 -24.34 -20.73
C GLN A 506 6.91 -24.11 -19.25
N LEU A 507 6.30 -24.85 -18.32
CA LEU A 507 6.57 -24.74 -16.89
C LEU A 507 8.00 -25.18 -16.53
N ALA A 508 8.56 -26.17 -17.22
CA ALA A 508 9.95 -26.59 -17.00
C ALA A 508 10.93 -25.46 -17.35
N LYS A 509 10.69 -24.79 -18.48
CA LYS A 509 11.45 -23.60 -18.88
C LYS A 509 11.23 -22.45 -17.89
N GLU A 510 9.99 -22.19 -17.51
CA GLU A 510 9.68 -21.12 -16.57
C GLU A 510 10.27 -21.38 -15.19
N ASN A 511 10.29 -22.62 -14.69
CA ASN A 511 10.94 -22.99 -13.43
C ASN A 511 12.45 -22.78 -13.46
N MET A 512 13.10 -23.10 -14.58
CA MET A 512 14.52 -22.78 -14.78
C MET A 512 14.76 -21.27 -14.81
N GLU A 513 13.80 -20.50 -15.35
CA GLU A 513 13.84 -19.03 -15.43
C GLU A 513 13.21 -18.33 -14.21
N ALA A 514 12.64 -19.09 -13.26
CA ALA A 514 11.65 -18.64 -12.25
C ALA A 514 12.21 -17.70 -11.19
N HIS A 515 13.46 -17.28 -11.35
CA HIS A 515 14.11 -16.24 -10.56
C HIS A 515 13.36 -14.89 -10.52
N LYS A 516 12.20 -14.77 -11.17
CA LYS A 516 11.39 -13.54 -11.33
C LYS A 516 9.96 -13.61 -10.77
N LYS A 517 9.45 -14.76 -10.33
CA LYS A 517 8.04 -14.93 -9.93
C LYS A 517 7.90 -15.37 -8.46
N MET A 518 6.88 -14.83 -7.77
CA MET A 518 6.55 -15.18 -6.38
C MET A 518 5.72 -16.47 -6.28
N TYR A 519 4.79 -16.70 -7.21
CA TYR A 519 4.10 -17.98 -7.37
C TYR A 519 4.55 -18.65 -8.66
N VAL A 520 5.05 -19.87 -8.54
CA VAL A 520 5.55 -20.63 -9.69
C VAL A 520 4.90 -22.01 -9.67
N MET A 521 4.13 -22.28 -10.72
CA MET A 521 3.58 -23.61 -10.94
C MET A 521 4.65 -24.50 -11.56
N THR A 522 4.76 -25.74 -11.11
CA THR A 522 5.75 -26.71 -11.57
C THR A 522 5.17 -27.71 -12.57
N PRO A 523 5.99 -28.33 -13.44
CA PRO A 523 5.53 -29.40 -14.33
C PRO A 523 4.84 -30.55 -13.60
N ASP A 524 5.27 -30.86 -12.39
CA ASP A 524 4.75 -31.96 -11.57
C ASP A 524 3.32 -31.69 -11.06
N GLU A 525 2.87 -30.43 -11.09
CA GLU A 525 1.49 -30.06 -10.77
C GLU A 525 0.53 -30.24 -11.97
N VAL A 526 1.04 -30.57 -13.16
CA VAL A 526 0.22 -30.84 -14.35
C VAL A 526 -0.26 -32.30 -14.33
N VAL A 527 -1.24 -32.56 -13.46
CA VAL A 527 -1.83 -33.88 -13.18
C VAL A 527 -3.36 -33.84 -13.24
N PRO A 528 -4.05 -35.00 -13.32
CA PRO A 528 -5.51 -35.05 -13.21
C PRO A 528 -6.03 -34.28 -12.00
N GLY A 529 -7.03 -33.42 -12.23
CA GLY A 529 -7.59 -32.52 -11.21
C GLY A 529 -6.88 -31.17 -11.06
N LEU A 530 -5.88 -30.86 -11.89
CA LEU A 530 -5.33 -29.51 -11.98
C LEU A 530 -6.42 -28.51 -12.40
N HIS A 531 -6.64 -27.50 -11.56
CA HIS A 531 -7.49 -26.35 -11.84
C HIS A 531 -6.81 -25.08 -11.31
N ARG A 532 -6.63 -24.07 -12.17
CA ARG A 532 -6.08 -22.76 -11.81
C ARG A 532 -6.84 -21.67 -12.53
N GLU A 533 -7.24 -20.65 -11.79
CA GLU A 533 -8.13 -19.61 -12.28
C GLU A 533 -7.45 -18.23 -12.23
N PRO A 534 -7.68 -17.34 -13.22
CA PRO A 534 -7.16 -15.97 -13.17
C PRO A 534 -7.82 -15.15 -12.04
N PHE A 535 -9.03 -15.56 -11.63
CA PHE A 535 -9.81 -15.05 -10.51
C PHE A 535 -10.89 -16.08 -10.16
N SER A 536 -11.16 -16.27 -8.87
CA SER A 536 -12.09 -17.31 -8.38
C SER A 536 -13.56 -16.99 -8.61
N VAL A 537 -13.90 -15.70 -8.59
CA VAL A 537 -15.27 -15.19 -8.41
C VAL A 537 -15.41 -13.98 -9.33
N PRO A 538 -16.40 -13.97 -10.25
CA PRO A 538 -16.60 -12.85 -11.19
C PRO A 538 -16.73 -11.48 -10.52
N GLU A 539 -17.27 -11.43 -9.31
CA GLU A 539 -17.42 -10.23 -8.49
C GLU A 539 -16.06 -9.63 -8.08
N HIS A 540 -14.95 -10.38 -8.20
CA HIS A 540 -13.58 -9.89 -8.03
C HIS A 540 -13.02 -9.18 -9.27
N VAL A 541 -13.85 -8.94 -10.29
CA VAL A 541 -13.51 -8.18 -11.50
C VAL A 541 -14.44 -6.98 -11.63
N LEU A 542 -13.89 -5.79 -11.42
CA LEU A 542 -14.56 -4.51 -11.63
C LEU A 542 -14.40 -4.12 -13.09
N VAL A 543 -15.51 -3.84 -13.78
CA VAL A 543 -15.52 -3.33 -15.16
C VAL A 543 -16.10 -1.92 -15.16
N PHE A 544 -15.25 -0.95 -15.48
CA PHE A 544 -15.54 0.48 -15.49
C PHE A 544 -15.41 1.04 -16.90
N VAL A 545 -16.29 1.97 -17.29
CA VAL A 545 -16.12 2.71 -18.55
C VAL A 545 -15.62 4.12 -18.23
N ALA A 546 -14.51 4.54 -18.83
CA ALA A 546 -13.94 5.88 -18.64
C ALA A 546 -13.21 6.36 -19.90
N GLY A 547 -13.05 7.67 -20.02
CA GLY A 547 -12.39 8.28 -21.17
C GLY A 547 -13.34 8.59 -22.33
N SER A 548 -12.80 8.66 -23.54
CA SER A 548 -13.55 8.97 -24.76
C SER A 548 -13.52 7.81 -25.76
N GLY A 549 -14.35 7.88 -26.81
CA GLY A 549 -14.40 6.84 -27.85
C GLY A 549 -13.05 6.52 -28.50
N ALA A 550 -12.14 7.49 -28.65
CA ALA A 550 -10.80 7.27 -29.18
C ALA A 550 -9.74 6.95 -28.09
N GLY A 551 -10.17 6.35 -26.99
CA GLY A 551 -9.34 6.14 -25.79
C GLY A 551 -8.46 4.89 -25.81
N ASN A 552 -7.85 4.63 -24.66
CA ASN A 552 -7.14 3.39 -24.33
C ASN A 552 -7.81 2.74 -23.12
N SER A 553 -7.84 1.42 -23.09
CA SER A 553 -8.24 0.68 -21.89
C SER A 553 -7.05 0.54 -20.93
N MET A 554 -7.33 0.22 -19.68
CA MET A 554 -6.33 -0.03 -18.64
C MET A 554 -6.78 -1.20 -17.79
N VAL A 555 -5.84 -2.00 -17.29
CA VAL A 555 -6.12 -3.06 -16.34
C VAL A 555 -5.21 -2.89 -15.13
N PHE A 556 -5.82 -2.86 -13.95
CA PHE A 556 -5.12 -2.89 -12.68
C PHE A 556 -5.35 -4.22 -12.00
N GLN A 557 -4.39 -4.65 -11.18
CA GLN A 557 -4.52 -5.85 -10.36
C GLN A 557 -3.91 -5.65 -8.99
N THR A 558 -4.49 -6.34 -8.01
CA THR A 558 -3.83 -6.72 -6.77
C THR A 558 -4.03 -8.21 -6.50
N VAL A 559 -3.02 -8.85 -5.91
CA VAL A 559 -3.01 -10.27 -5.49
C VAL A 559 -3.23 -10.45 -3.98
N TYR A 560 -3.12 -9.38 -3.18
CA TYR A 560 -3.26 -9.39 -1.71
C TYR A 560 -4.12 -8.22 -1.21
N GLY A 561 -5.19 -7.93 -1.97
CA GLY A 561 -5.96 -6.70 -1.86
C GLY A 561 -6.29 -6.24 -0.43
N SER A 562 -6.39 -4.92 -0.25
CA SER A 562 -6.69 -4.30 1.03
C SER A 562 -8.01 -4.76 1.67
N THR A 563 -8.81 -5.58 1.00
CA THR A 563 -10.12 -6.08 1.45
C THR A 563 -10.18 -7.60 1.61
N SER A 564 -9.05 -8.32 1.50
CA SER A 564 -9.04 -9.79 1.46
C SER A 564 -8.13 -10.49 2.48
N HIS A 565 -6.92 -9.98 2.73
CA HIS A 565 -5.98 -10.61 3.67
C HIS A 565 -5.46 -9.62 4.71
N ALA A 566 -6.03 -9.68 5.92
CA ALA A 566 -5.44 -9.08 7.12
C ALA A 566 -6.07 -9.66 8.39
N GLU A 567 -5.35 -9.64 9.51
CA GLU A 567 -5.84 -10.07 10.83
C GLU A 567 -7.14 -9.38 11.28
N ASP A 568 -7.38 -8.12 10.87
CA ASP A 568 -8.58 -7.36 11.24
C ASP A 568 -9.74 -7.51 10.24
N VAL A 569 -9.47 -8.07 9.06
CA VAL A 569 -10.49 -8.29 8.03
C VAL A 569 -11.19 -9.59 8.37
N THR A 570 -12.32 -9.47 9.06
CA THR A 570 -13.16 -10.63 9.43
C THR A 570 -14.03 -11.12 8.29
N GLU A 571 -14.32 -10.25 7.31
CA GLU A 571 -15.12 -10.54 6.13
C GLU A 571 -14.39 -10.04 4.88
N THR A 572 -13.99 -10.97 4.01
CA THR A 572 -13.37 -10.63 2.73
C THR A 572 -14.40 -10.00 1.80
N ARG A 573 -14.06 -8.84 1.23
CA ARG A 573 -14.89 -8.18 0.20
C ARG A 573 -14.14 -8.12 -1.14
N PRO A 574 -14.84 -8.16 -2.28
CA PRO A 574 -14.24 -7.86 -3.58
C PRO A 574 -13.59 -6.48 -3.60
N TYR A 575 -14.36 -5.45 -3.23
CA TYR A 575 -13.93 -4.06 -3.15
C TYR A 575 -14.57 -3.40 -1.95
N MET A 576 -13.98 -2.30 -1.48
CA MET A 576 -14.58 -1.49 -0.43
C MET A 576 -15.31 -0.32 -1.06
N THR A 577 -16.65 -0.38 -1.04
CA THR A 577 -17.55 0.62 -1.63
C THR A 577 -18.34 1.34 -0.54
N LYS A 578 -18.39 2.66 -0.61
CA LYS A 578 -19.15 3.53 0.31
C LYS A 578 -19.95 4.56 -0.49
N VAL A 579 -21.19 4.79 -0.08
CA VAL A 579 -22.02 5.87 -0.63
C VAL A 579 -21.53 7.22 -0.10
N ILE A 580 -21.56 8.24 -0.95
CA ILE A 580 -21.22 9.62 -0.61
C ILE A 580 -22.43 10.26 0.08
N HIS A 581 -22.24 10.68 1.33
CA HIS A 581 -23.28 11.31 2.15
C HIS A 581 -22.74 12.53 2.90
N GLY A 582 -23.67 13.30 3.47
CA GLY A 582 -23.34 14.39 4.35
C GLY A 582 -22.81 15.61 3.61
N ALA A 583 -23.12 15.76 2.32
CA ALA A 583 -22.91 16.98 1.58
C ALA A 583 -23.99 18.02 1.90
N THR A 584 -23.63 19.28 1.83
CA THR A 584 -24.54 20.43 1.96
C THR A 584 -24.69 21.20 0.65
N LEU A 585 -23.66 21.16 -0.19
CA LEU A 585 -23.55 21.93 -1.43
C LEU A 585 -23.87 21.14 -2.70
N THR A 586 -24.00 19.82 -2.61
CA THR A 586 -24.39 18.96 -3.73
C THR A 586 -25.71 18.25 -3.43
N LYS A 587 -26.53 18.00 -4.45
CA LYS A 587 -27.74 17.19 -4.36
C LYS A 587 -27.36 15.72 -4.18
N TYR A 588 -26.42 15.22 -4.97
CA TYR A 588 -26.10 13.80 -5.08
C TYR A 588 -25.07 13.29 -4.07
N GLY A 589 -24.70 14.15 -3.10
CA GLY A 589 -23.93 13.74 -1.92
C GLY A 589 -24.64 14.00 -0.60
N LYS A 590 -25.91 14.46 -0.61
CA LYS A 590 -26.66 14.81 0.60
C LYS A 590 -26.93 13.61 1.50
#